data_AF-A0A357IW63-F1
#
_entry.id   AF-A0A357IW63-F1
#
_cell.length_a   1.000
_cell.length_b   1.000
_cell.length_c   1.000
_cell.angle_alpha   90.00
_cell.angle_beta   90.00
_cell.angle_gamma   90.00
#
_symmetry.space_group_name_H-M   'P 1'
#
loop_
_entity.id
_entity.type
_entity.pdbx_description
1 polymer ?
#
loop_
_entity_poly.entity_id
_entity_poly.type
_entity_poly.pdbx_seq_one_letter_code
_entity_poly.pdbx_strand_id
1 'polypeptide(L)'
;MPLNDLERELAEKSVWPAERLVKYLITDHETFLVKRLPRMKELAGQAEHKPLAQFLETLDTELKGHFRTEETIVFPVLVSLEHEDPGSLKQALQYACRHMEADHSMHERHLRLLAAFQHELEDELDRPEVLPLIHSLDDFARYMYLHMNIENRFLFEPYLSPGR
;
A
#
# COMPACT_ATOMS: atom_id res chain seq x y z
N MET A 1 9.86 13.60 -1.84
CA MET A 1 8.89 14.35 -2.69
C MET A 1 8.00 15.18 -1.77
N PRO A 2 7.77 16.50 -1.98
CA PRO A 2 6.94 17.30 -1.07
C PRO A 2 5.49 16.78 -1.03
N LEU A 3 4.82 16.90 0.14
CA LEU A 3 3.42 16.48 0.36
C LEU A 3 2.45 16.97 -0.74
N ASN A 4 2.74 18.13 -1.34
CA ASN A 4 1.96 18.72 -2.44
C ASN A 4 1.91 17.84 -3.70
N ASP A 5 2.91 17.01 -3.95
CA ASP A 5 2.93 16.13 -5.12
C ASP A 5 2.06 14.88 -4.90
N LEU A 6 2.03 14.33 -3.69
CA LEU A 6 1.14 13.21 -3.34
C LEU A 6 -0.34 13.60 -3.43
N GLU A 7 -0.71 14.76 -2.89
CA GLU A 7 -2.07 15.26 -3.00
C GLU A 7 -2.45 15.56 -4.46
N ARG A 8 -1.51 16.03 -5.28
CA ARG A 8 -1.74 16.18 -6.73
C ARG A 8 -2.00 14.83 -7.40
N GLU A 9 -1.20 13.81 -7.09
CA GLU A 9 -1.40 12.45 -7.62
C GLU A 9 -2.73 11.84 -7.18
N LEU A 10 -3.15 12.07 -5.93
CA LEU A 10 -4.45 11.65 -5.41
C LEU A 10 -5.60 12.39 -6.10
N ALA A 11 -5.47 13.72 -6.28
CA ALA A 11 -6.46 14.52 -6.98
C ALA A 11 -6.64 14.06 -8.43
N GLU A 12 -5.55 13.74 -9.14
CA GLU A 12 -5.63 13.16 -10.49
C GLU A 12 -6.41 11.83 -10.51
N LYS A 13 -6.14 10.94 -9.54
CA LYS A 13 -6.77 9.61 -9.48
C LYS A 13 -8.23 9.65 -8.98
N SER A 14 -8.61 10.68 -8.24
CA SER A 14 -9.97 10.84 -7.69
C SER A 14 -11.08 10.89 -8.74
N VAL A 15 -10.74 11.18 -10.00
CA VAL A 15 -11.70 11.25 -11.11
C VAL A 15 -11.64 10.01 -12.02
N TRP A 16 -10.84 9.00 -11.68
CA TRP A 16 -10.75 7.77 -12.46
C TRP A 16 -11.92 6.83 -12.12
N PRO A 17 -12.46 6.09 -13.09
CA PRO A 17 -13.45 5.05 -12.82
C PRO A 17 -12.82 3.89 -12.03
N ALA A 18 -13.61 3.15 -11.25
CA ALA A 18 -13.06 2.15 -10.34
C ALA A 18 -12.32 1.03 -11.08
N GLU A 19 -12.82 0.58 -12.24
CA GLU A 19 -12.11 -0.38 -13.08
C GLU A 19 -10.68 0.06 -13.44
N ARG A 20 -10.48 1.35 -13.72
CA ARG A 20 -9.16 1.90 -14.02
C ARG A 20 -8.28 1.97 -12.77
N LEU A 21 -8.85 2.36 -11.64
CA LEU A 21 -8.15 2.38 -10.35
C LEU A 21 -7.69 0.97 -9.96
N VAL A 22 -8.55 -0.04 -10.07
CA VAL A 22 -8.22 -1.44 -9.80
C VAL A 22 -7.07 -1.91 -10.69
N LYS A 23 -7.11 -1.67 -12.01
CA LYS A 23 -6.00 -2.05 -12.90
C LYS A 23 -4.67 -1.39 -12.52
N TYR A 24 -4.73 -0.13 -12.10
CA TYR A 24 -3.57 0.59 -11.58
C TYR A 24 -3.03 -0.06 -10.30
N LEU A 25 -3.89 -0.36 -9.33
CA LEU A 25 -3.50 -0.94 -8.04
C LEU A 25 -2.88 -2.33 -8.20
N ILE A 26 -3.46 -3.19 -9.05
CA ILE A 26 -2.89 -4.51 -9.36
C ILE A 26 -1.46 -4.40 -9.93
N THR A 27 -1.21 -3.39 -10.77
CA THR A 27 0.15 -3.13 -11.29
C THR A 27 1.09 -2.66 -10.17
N ASP A 28 0.58 -1.86 -9.23
CA ASP A 28 1.33 -1.45 -8.05
C ASP A 28 1.63 -2.63 -7.12
N HIS A 29 0.73 -3.61 -6.95
CA HIS A 29 0.97 -4.82 -6.16
C HIS A 29 2.20 -5.59 -6.66
N GLU A 30 2.25 -5.85 -7.97
CA GLU A 30 3.41 -6.51 -8.59
C GLU A 30 4.68 -5.68 -8.38
N THR A 31 4.58 -4.35 -8.52
CA THR A 31 5.71 -3.44 -8.29
C THR A 31 6.22 -3.51 -6.85
N PHE A 32 5.33 -3.61 -5.85
CA PHE A 32 5.73 -3.78 -4.46
C PHE A 32 6.44 -5.11 -4.23
N LEU A 33 5.82 -6.22 -4.66
CA LEU A 33 6.27 -7.57 -4.35
C LEU A 33 7.51 -8.00 -5.14
N VAL A 34 7.60 -7.62 -6.41
CA VAL A 34 8.66 -8.09 -7.32
C VAL A 34 9.84 -7.13 -7.39
N LYS A 35 9.60 -5.83 -7.17
CA LYS A 35 10.64 -4.80 -7.35
C LYS A 35 11.03 -4.11 -6.05
N ARG A 36 10.09 -3.49 -5.33
CA ARG A 36 10.42 -2.60 -4.20
C ARG A 36 10.89 -3.37 -2.97
N LEU A 37 10.10 -4.34 -2.49
CA LEU A 37 10.45 -5.13 -1.32
C LEU A 37 11.76 -5.93 -1.50
N PRO A 38 11.97 -6.66 -2.61
CA PRO A 38 13.24 -7.35 -2.83
C PRO A 38 14.43 -6.40 -2.83
N ARG A 39 14.30 -5.21 -3.42
CA ARG A 39 15.37 -4.20 -3.42
C ARG A 39 15.67 -3.69 -2.01
N MET A 40 14.64 -3.42 -1.20
CA MET A 40 14.84 -3.01 0.20
C MET A 40 15.52 -4.11 1.02
N LYS A 41 15.12 -5.37 0.83
CA LYS A 41 15.73 -6.53 1.49
C LYS A 41 17.21 -6.67 1.12
N GLU A 42 17.54 -6.55 -0.16
CA GLU A 42 18.92 -6.56 -0.66
C GLU A 42 19.75 -5.44 -0.01
N LEU A 43 19.24 -4.21 -0.04
CA LEU A 43 19.92 -3.05 0.54
C LEU A 43 20.09 -3.16 2.06
N ALA A 44 19.07 -3.65 2.77
CA ALA A 44 19.16 -3.91 4.21
C ALA A 44 20.21 -4.99 4.53
N GLY A 45 20.35 -6.00 3.66
CA GLY A 45 21.42 -7.00 3.75
C GLY A 45 22.80 -6.40 3.52
N GLN A 46 22.96 -5.52 2.53
CA GLN A 46 24.22 -4.82 2.24
C GLN A 46 24.62 -3.89 3.40
N ALA A 47 23.65 -3.20 4.02
CA ALA A 47 23.85 -2.39 5.22
C ALA A 47 24.03 -3.22 6.50
N GLU A 48 23.96 -4.55 6.42
CA GLU A 48 24.00 -5.47 7.57
C GLU A 48 22.96 -5.17 8.66
N HIS A 49 21.87 -4.47 8.30
CA HIS A 49 20.84 -4.00 9.23
C HIS A 49 19.80 -5.10 9.50
N LYS A 50 20.18 -6.09 10.32
CA LYS A 50 19.39 -7.30 10.58
C LYS A 50 17.94 -7.06 11.05
N PRO A 51 17.64 -6.11 11.97
CA PRO A 51 16.27 -5.89 12.43
C PRO A 51 15.33 -5.48 11.28
N LEU A 52 15.78 -4.55 10.45
CA LEU A 52 15.05 -4.13 9.25
C LEU A 52 14.86 -5.29 8.26
N ALA A 53 15.91 -6.07 7.98
CA ALA A 53 15.79 -7.21 7.07
C ALA A 53 14.71 -8.22 7.55
N GLN A 54 14.68 -8.53 8.85
CA GLN A 54 13.64 -9.39 9.44
C GLN A 54 12.25 -8.78 9.33
N PHE A 55 12.12 -7.47 9.60
CA PHE A 55 10.86 -6.76 9.45
C PHE A 55 10.33 -6.81 8.01
N LEU A 56 11.21 -6.65 7.02
CA LEU A 56 10.84 -6.69 5.59
C LEU A 56 10.38 -8.09 5.14
N GLU A 57 10.84 -9.16 5.77
CA GLU A 57 10.30 -10.52 5.52
C GLU A 57 8.87 -10.69 6.03
N THR A 58 8.59 -10.16 7.22
CA THR A 58 7.23 -10.15 7.77
C THR A 58 6.30 -9.32 6.89
N LEU A 59 6.73 -8.10 6.54
CA LEU A 59 5.95 -7.19 5.70
C LEU A 59 5.64 -7.79 4.31
N ASP A 60 6.60 -8.49 3.70
CA ASP A 60 6.39 -9.19 2.42
C ASP A 60 5.34 -10.29 2.52
N THR A 61 5.36 -11.06 3.60
CA THR A 61 4.37 -12.13 3.83
C THR A 61 2.96 -11.55 4.01
N GLU A 62 2.84 -10.47 4.77
CA GLU A 62 1.57 -9.80 5.02
C GLU A 62 1.00 -9.17 3.75
N LEU A 63 1.81 -8.40 3.00
CA LEU A 63 1.36 -7.77 1.76
C LEU A 63 0.95 -8.78 0.69
N LYS A 64 1.63 -9.92 0.59
CA LYS A 64 1.19 -11.02 -0.29
C LYS A 64 -0.20 -11.53 0.06
N GLY A 65 -0.50 -11.67 1.35
CA GLY A 65 -1.82 -12.09 1.82
C GLY A 65 -2.89 -11.02 1.55
N HIS A 66 -2.55 -9.77 1.83
CA HIS A 66 -3.41 -8.62 1.63
C HIS A 66 -3.78 -8.43 0.15
N PHE A 67 -2.79 -8.22 -0.73
CA PHE A 67 -2.98 -8.03 -2.17
C PHE A 67 -3.73 -9.19 -2.83
N ARG A 68 -3.46 -10.44 -2.41
CA ARG A 68 -4.20 -11.60 -2.92
C ARG A 68 -5.68 -11.52 -2.57
N THR A 69 -6.02 -11.08 -1.35
CA THR A 69 -7.42 -10.93 -0.93
C THR A 69 -8.11 -9.87 -1.78
N GLU A 70 -7.42 -8.76 -2.05
CA GLU A 70 -7.96 -7.71 -2.90
C GLU A 70 -8.20 -8.18 -4.33
N GLU A 71 -7.18 -8.76 -4.97
CA GLU A 71 -7.22 -9.22 -6.35
C GLU A 71 -8.26 -10.32 -6.60
N THR A 72 -8.45 -11.21 -5.63
CA THR A 72 -9.29 -12.41 -5.83
C THR A 72 -10.71 -12.24 -5.30
N ILE A 73 -10.95 -11.28 -4.41
CA ILE A 73 -12.25 -11.11 -3.75
C ILE A 73 -12.72 -9.66 -3.88
N VAL A 74 -11.99 -8.69 -3.32
CA VAL A 74 -12.50 -7.32 -3.16
C VAL A 74 -12.67 -6.62 -4.50
N PHE A 75 -11.62 -6.57 -5.32
CA PHE A 75 -11.64 -5.86 -6.60
C PHE A 75 -12.63 -6.47 -7.60
N PRO A 76 -12.72 -7.81 -7.78
CA PRO A 76 -13.73 -8.39 -8.66
C PRO A 76 -15.17 -8.04 -8.25
N VAL A 77 -15.48 -8.07 -6.95
CA VAL A 77 -16.81 -7.72 -6.45
C VAL A 77 -17.09 -6.23 -6.65
N LEU A 78 -16.10 -5.37 -6.39
CA LEU A 78 -16.21 -3.93 -6.57
C LEU A 78 -16.51 -3.56 -8.02
N VAL A 79 -15.77 -4.11 -8.98
CA VAL A 79 -16.00 -3.88 -10.41
C VAL A 79 -17.36 -4.44 -10.85
N SER A 80 -17.79 -5.58 -10.30
CA SER A 80 -19.10 -6.16 -10.64
C SER A 80 -20.27 -5.27 -10.21
N LEU A 81 -20.16 -4.62 -9.04
CA LEU A 81 -21.20 -3.72 -8.52
C LEU A 81 -21.34 -2.40 -9.31
N GLU A 82 -20.32 -1.97 -10.06
CA GLU A 82 -20.47 -0.85 -11.00
C GLU A 82 -21.43 -1.18 -12.16
N HIS A 83 -21.62 -2.46 -12.47
CA HIS A 83 -22.35 -2.91 -13.65
C HIS A 83 -23.73 -3.50 -13.30
N GLU A 84 -23.88 -4.20 -12.16
CA GLU A 84 -25.14 -4.77 -11.70
C GLU A 84 -25.22 -4.76 -10.16
N ASP A 85 -26.37 -4.36 -9.57
CA ASP A 85 -26.56 -4.32 -8.10
C ASP A 85 -27.55 -5.40 -7.60
N PRO A 86 -27.11 -6.65 -7.41
CA PRO A 86 -27.82 -7.57 -6.54
C PRO A 86 -27.43 -7.22 -5.11
N GLY A 87 -28.29 -6.48 -4.39
CA GLY A 87 -27.99 -5.90 -3.07
C GLY A 87 -27.44 -6.84 -1.97
N SER A 88 -27.38 -8.16 -2.17
CA SER A 88 -26.62 -9.11 -1.35
C SER A 88 -25.09 -8.95 -1.48
N LEU A 89 -24.58 -8.60 -2.66
CA LEU A 89 -23.15 -8.37 -2.89
C LEU A 89 -22.66 -7.09 -2.18
N LYS A 90 -23.52 -6.09 -2.07
CA LYS A 90 -23.19 -4.82 -1.40
C LYS A 90 -22.83 -5.01 0.08
N GLN A 91 -23.58 -5.82 0.82
CA GLN A 91 -23.30 -6.08 2.25
C GLN A 91 -21.99 -6.87 2.44
N ALA A 92 -21.75 -7.85 1.56
CA ALA A 92 -20.50 -8.61 1.57
C ALA A 92 -19.30 -7.70 1.25
N LEU A 93 -19.42 -6.82 0.26
CA LEU A 93 -18.38 -5.85 -0.06
C LEU A 93 -18.14 -4.87 1.09
N GLN A 94 -19.19 -4.36 1.73
CA GLN A 94 -19.06 -3.50 2.91
C GLN A 94 -18.24 -4.14 4.03
N TYR A 95 -18.50 -5.42 4.31
CA TYR A 95 -17.73 -6.16 5.30
C TYR A 95 -16.26 -6.30 4.87
N ALA A 96 -16.02 -6.65 3.61
CA ALA A 96 -14.68 -6.75 3.06
C ALA A 96 -13.91 -5.42 3.13
N CYS A 97 -14.52 -4.30 2.69
CA CYS A 97 -13.90 -2.97 2.78
C CYS A 97 -13.51 -2.59 4.21
N ARG A 98 -14.36 -2.88 5.21
CA ARG A 98 -14.01 -2.62 6.62
C ARG A 98 -12.83 -3.45 7.10
N HIS A 99 -12.75 -4.70 6.63
CA HIS A 99 -11.62 -5.55 6.94
C HIS A 99 -10.32 -5.00 6.31
N MET A 100 -10.37 -4.54 5.06
CA MET A 100 -9.22 -3.95 4.39
C MET A 100 -8.78 -2.62 5.01
N GLU A 101 -9.70 -1.75 5.44
CA GLU A 101 -9.34 -0.55 6.20
C GLU A 101 -8.63 -0.87 7.53
N ALA A 102 -9.02 -1.95 8.20
CA ALA A 102 -8.35 -2.40 9.43
C ALA A 102 -6.92 -2.90 9.13
N ASP A 103 -6.72 -3.61 8.03
CA ASP A 103 -5.39 -4.00 7.56
C ASP A 103 -4.55 -2.77 7.18
N HIS A 104 -5.14 -1.77 6.51
CA HIS A 104 -4.47 -0.50 6.22
C HIS A 104 -4.03 0.23 7.49
N SER A 105 -4.85 0.19 8.55
CA SER A 105 -4.46 0.74 9.86
C SER A 105 -3.24 0.03 10.45
N MET A 106 -3.05 -1.26 10.17
CA MET A 106 -1.83 -2.00 10.52
C MET A 106 -0.66 -1.60 9.61
N HIS A 107 -0.88 -1.48 8.30
CA HIS A 107 0.16 -1.05 7.37
C HIS A 107 0.63 0.39 7.63
N GLU A 108 -0.22 1.30 8.10
CA GLU A 108 0.21 2.62 8.60
C GLU A 108 1.19 2.52 9.77
N ARG A 109 1.03 1.53 10.66
CA ARG A 109 1.99 1.29 11.74
C ARG A 109 3.32 0.77 11.19
N HIS A 110 3.28 -0.06 10.15
CA HIS A 110 4.47 -0.50 9.43
C HIS A 110 5.19 0.69 8.79
N LEU A 111 4.48 1.65 8.20
CA LEU A 111 5.09 2.87 7.66
C LEU A 111 5.77 3.71 8.74
N ARG A 112 5.19 3.82 9.93
CA ARG A 112 5.84 4.51 11.07
C ARG A 112 7.09 3.78 11.54
N LEU A 113 7.09 2.45 11.53
CA LEU A 113 8.26 1.66 11.88
C LEU A 113 9.37 1.78 10.82
N LEU A 114 9.02 1.83 9.53
CA LEU A 114 9.96 2.14 8.46
C LEU A 114 10.60 3.52 8.68
N ALA A 115 9.81 4.53 9.06
CA ALA A 115 10.34 5.85 9.40
C ALA A 115 11.30 5.83 10.60
N ALA A 116 11.04 4.99 11.60
CA ALA A 116 11.95 4.80 12.72
C ALA A 116 13.28 4.17 12.29
N PHE A 117 13.25 3.15 11.42
CA PHE A 117 14.47 2.59 10.83
C PHE A 117 15.24 3.59 9.97
N GLN A 118 14.53 4.44 9.22
CA GLN A 118 15.19 5.51 8.45
C GLN A 118 15.94 6.46 9.38
N HIS A 119 15.31 6.88 10.47
CA HIS A 119 15.94 7.77 11.44
C HIS A 119 17.15 7.14 12.13
N GLU A 120 17.07 5.85 12.48
CA GLU A 120 18.24 5.10 13.00
C GLU A 120 19.39 5.07 11.99
N LEU A 121 19.08 4.84 10.71
CA LEU A 121 20.07 4.80 9.63
C LEU A 121 20.70 6.17 9.32
N GLU A 122 20.06 7.29 9.67
CA GLU A 122 20.62 8.63 9.46
C GLU A 122 21.94 8.84 10.22
N ASP A 123 22.13 8.15 11.35
CA ASP A 123 23.37 8.18 12.13
C ASP A 123 24.54 7.43 11.45
N GLU A 124 24.24 6.63 10.42
CA GLU A 124 25.19 5.78 9.67
C GLU A 124 25.40 6.24 8.22
N LEU A 125 25.12 7.50 7.90
CA LEU A 125 25.22 8.05 6.53
C LEU A 125 26.65 8.07 5.96
N ASP A 126 27.68 7.87 6.78
CA ASP A 126 29.06 7.71 6.33
C ASP A 126 29.28 6.40 5.55
N ARG A 127 28.40 5.42 5.74
CA ARG A 127 28.39 4.15 5.02
C ARG A 127 27.71 4.30 3.64
N PRO A 128 28.40 4.01 2.53
CA PRO A 128 27.87 4.27 1.18
C PRO A 128 26.59 3.48 0.84
N GLU A 129 26.36 2.35 1.48
CA GLU A 129 25.19 1.49 1.31
C GLU A 129 23.92 2.00 2.02
N VAL A 130 24.06 2.92 2.99
CA VAL A 130 22.95 3.39 3.83
C VAL A 130 22.05 4.40 3.12
N LEU A 131 22.62 5.36 2.39
CA LEU A 131 21.83 6.36 1.68
C LEU A 131 20.85 5.76 0.64
N PRO A 132 21.28 4.79 -0.21
CA PRO A 132 20.35 4.08 -1.10
C PRO A 132 19.23 3.34 -0.35
N LEU A 133 19.52 2.77 0.83
CA LEU A 133 18.52 2.10 1.66
C LEU A 133 17.49 3.09 2.19
N ILE A 134 17.91 4.23 2.76
CA ILE A 134 17.01 5.28 3.24
C ILE A 134 16.07 5.77 2.12
N HIS A 135 16.62 6.04 0.93
CA HIS A 135 15.80 6.43 -0.23
C HIS A 135 14.81 5.34 -0.64
N SER A 136 15.22 4.07 -0.62
CA SER A 136 14.32 2.97 -0.95
C SER A 136 13.19 2.81 0.07
N LEU A 137 13.44 3.08 1.35
CA LEU A 137 12.44 3.09 2.42
C LEU A 137 11.43 4.24 2.20
N ASP A 138 11.92 5.44 1.87
CA ASP A 138 11.09 6.62 1.64
C ASP A 138 10.17 6.42 0.45
N ASP A 139 10.73 5.94 -0.67
CA ASP A 139 9.95 5.63 -1.85
C ASP A 139 8.88 4.59 -1.56
N PHE A 140 9.23 3.48 -0.89
CA PHE A 140 8.25 2.45 -0.53
C PHE A 140 7.11 3.04 0.32
N ALA A 141 7.44 3.78 1.38
CA ALA A 141 6.44 4.35 2.28
C ALA A 141 5.52 5.33 1.54
N ARG A 142 6.10 6.15 0.66
CA ARG A 142 5.33 7.09 -0.18
C ARG A 142 4.35 6.38 -1.09
N TYR A 143 4.78 5.35 -1.83
CA TYR A 143 3.89 4.64 -2.74
C TYR A 143 2.84 3.82 -1.99
N MET A 144 3.20 3.20 -0.86
CA MET A 144 2.24 2.47 -0.04
C MET A 144 1.18 3.40 0.56
N TYR A 145 1.57 4.60 1.00
CA TYR A 145 0.62 5.62 1.43
C TYR A 145 -0.35 6.02 0.31
N LEU A 146 0.17 6.25 -0.90
CA LEU A 146 -0.65 6.59 -2.06
C LEU A 146 -1.64 5.46 -2.39
N HIS A 147 -1.16 4.22 -2.41
CA HIS A 147 -1.92 3.00 -2.68
C HIS A 147 -3.12 2.86 -1.73
N MET A 148 -2.87 2.84 -0.42
CA MET A 148 -3.94 2.74 0.59
C MET A 148 -4.92 3.91 0.52
N ASN A 149 -4.47 5.12 0.18
CA ASN A 149 -5.36 6.28 0.06
C ASN A 149 -6.29 6.18 -1.15
N ILE A 150 -5.81 5.64 -2.27
CA ILE A 150 -6.67 5.40 -3.44
C ILE A 150 -7.77 4.41 -3.07
N GLU A 151 -7.40 3.32 -2.40
CA GLU A 151 -8.35 2.30 -1.96
C GLU A 151 -9.35 2.86 -0.96
N ASN A 152 -8.88 3.40 0.16
CA ASN A 152 -9.75 3.88 1.23
C ASN A 152 -10.71 4.98 0.74
N ARG A 153 -10.19 5.98 0.02
CA ARG A 153 -10.97 7.19 -0.33
C ARG A 153 -11.82 7.01 -1.58
N PHE A 154 -11.33 6.29 -2.59
CA PHE A 154 -12.00 6.26 -3.90
C PHE A 154 -12.68 4.93 -4.18
N LEU A 155 -12.20 3.83 -3.59
CA LEU A 155 -12.79 2.51 -3.80
C LEU A 155 -13.67 2.08 -2.63
N PHE A 156 -13.27 2.32 -1.38
CA PHE A 156 -13.95 1.76 -0.21
C PHE A 156 -14.98 2.71 0.42
N GLU A 157 -14.62 3.98 0.62
CA GLU A 157 -15.50 5.00 1.23
C GLU A 157 -16.93 5.04 0.64
N PRO A 158 -17.14 4.92 -0.70
CA PRO A 158 -18.48 4.89 -1.29
C PRO A 158 -19.39 3.78 -0.76
N TYR A 159 -18.81 2.67 -0.30
CA TYR A 159 -19.55 1.54 0.26
C TYR A 159 -19.68 1.63 1.78
N LEU A 160 -18.76 2.31 2.45
CA LEU A 160 -18.68 2.40 3.91
C LEU A 160 -19.55 3.51 4.50
N SER A 161 -19.68 4.62 3.76
CA SER A 161 -20.52 5.75 4.17
C SER A 161 -22.00 5.41 3.95
N PRO A 162 -22.87 5.53 4.97
CA PRO A 162 -24.30 5.35 4.80
C PRO A 162 -24.85 6.52 3.96
N GLY A 163 -25.01 6.29 2.65
CA GLY A 163 -25.82 7.07 1.71
C GLY A 163 -25.65 8.60 1.75
N ARG A 164 -24.93 9.16 0.78
CA ARG A 164 -25.34 10.45 0.21
C ARG A 164 -26.51 10.24 -0.74
#